data_AF-S6UR17-F1
#
_entry.id   AF-S6UR17-F1
#
_cell.length_a   1.000
_cell.length_b   1.000
_cell.length_c   1.000
_cell.angle_alpha   90.00
_cell.angle_beta   90.00
_cell.angle_gamma   90.00
#
_symmetry.space_group_name_H-M   'P 1'
#
loop_
_entity.id
_entity.type
_entity.pdbx_description
1 polymer ?
#
loop_
_entity_poly.entity_id
_entity_poly.type
_entity_poly.pdbx_seq_one_letter_code
_entity_poly.pdbx_strand_id
1 'polypeptide(L)'
;PDVILGYANHLHDNDRWPMGDAYTGISLPPVFDAQLSLVPYSLQLSVATQRDKAMALGMMHDLQPPMPFKRRVRRTLQRMLAGRRWPAEGENEFFRKAVRRHELFWCSRDI
;
A
#
# COMPACT_ATOMS: atom_id res chain seq x y z
N PRO A 1 23.22 -15.21 -3.09
CA PRO A 1 22.62 -14.61 -1.88
C PRO A 1 21.60 -15.62 -1.35
N ASP A 2 21.53 -15.88 -0.04
CA ASP A 2 20.74 -17.02 0.46
C ASP A 2 19.22 -16.82 0.34
N VAL A 3 18.77 -15.57 0.19
CA VAL A 3 17.36 -15.20 0.04
C VAL A 3 17.24 -13.96 -0.85
N ILE A 4 16.24 -13.95 -1.74
CA ILE A 4 15.82 -12.77 -2.49
C ILE A 4 14.41 -12.36 -2.08
N LEU A 5 14.25 -11.06 -1.77
CA LEU A 5 12.97 -10.44 -1.42
C LEU A 5 12.50 -9.53 -2.55
N GLY A 6 11.47 -9.97 -3.28
CA GLY A 6 10.80 -9.17 -4.30
C GLY A 6 9.70 -8.31 -3.70
N TYR A 7 9.75 -6.99 -3.86
CA TYR A 7 8.72 -6.10 -3.32
C TYR A 7 7.38 -6.28 -4.03
N ALA A 8 6.32 -6.65 -3.29
CA ALA A 8 5.04 -7.07 -3.86
C ALA A 8 3.96 -5.98 -3.87
N ASN A 9 4.16 -4.86 -3.16
CA ASN A 9 3.12 -3.85 -2.98
C ASN A 9 2.80 -3.03 -4.27
N HIS A 10 3.64 -3.09 -5.31
CA HIS A 10 3.44 -2.41 -6.60
C HIS A 10 2.88 -3.31 -7.72
N LEU A 11 2.38 -4.50 -7.42
CA LEU A 11 1.84 -5.41 -8.44
C LEU A 11 0.62 -4.79 -9.15
N HIS A 12 0.57 -4.90 -10.49
CA HIS A 12 -0.40 -4.21 -11.37
C HIS A 12 -1.88 -4.54 -11.06
N ASP A 13 -2.17 -5.61 -10.31
CA ASP A 13 -3.53 -6.02 -9.94
C ASP A 13 -3.83 -5.93 -8.43
N ASN A 14 -2.99 -5.24 -7.65
CA ASN A 14 -3.22 -5.09 -6.21
C ASN A 14 -4.64 -4.52 -5.93
N ASP A 15 -5.10 -3.61 -6.77
CA ASP A 15 -6.41 -2.91 -6.65
C ASP A 15 -7.64 -3.81 -6.69
N ARG A 16 -7.50 -5.09 -7.09
CA ARG A 16 -8.60 -6.06 -7.07
C ARG A 16 -9.00 -6.47 -5.65
N TRP A 17 -8.13 -6.26 -4.67
CA TRP A 17 -8.36 -6.68 -3.28
C TRP A 17 -8.76 -5.50 -2.40
N PRO A 18 -9.68 -5.72 -1.43
CA PRO A 18 -10.12 -4.66 -0.54
C PRO A 18 -8.93 -4.16 0.29
N MET A 19 -8.51 -2.93 0.02
CA MET A 19 -7.33 -2.30 0.63
C MET A 19 -7.46 -1.99 2.12
N GLY A 20 -8.67 -2.08 2.68
CA GLY A 20 -8.95 -1.62 4.03
C GLY A 20 -8.75 -0.11 4.22
N ASP A 21 -8.58 0.28 5.47
CA ASP A 21 -8.31 1.65 5.86
C ASP A 21 -6.84 2.02 5.66
N ALA A 22 -6.53 3.32 5.66
CA ALA A 22 -5.14 3.76 5.65
C ALA A 22 -4.42 3.25 6.91
N TYR A 23 -3.12 2.93 6.78
CA TYR A 23 -2.26 2.42 7.85
C TYR A 23 -2.66 1.04 8.42
N THR A 24 -3.71 0.39 7.93
CA THR A 24 -4.06 -0.97 8.38
C THR A 24 -3.34 -2.03 7.55
N GLY A 25 -3.43 -3.28 8.00
CA GLY A 25 -3.04 -4.41 7.16
C GLY A 25 -4.04 -4.64 6.04
N ILE A 26 -3.60 -5.40 5.02
CA ILE A 26 -4.46 -5.93 3.97
C ILE A 26 -4.51 -7.45 4.12
N SER A 27 -5.67 -8.05 3.85
CA SER A 27 -5.77 -9.49 3.68
C SER A 27 -5.09 -9.91 2.38
N LEU A 28 -4.28 -10.97 2.43
CA LEU A 28 -3.77 -11.57 1.20
C LEU A 28 -4.91 -12.24 0.42
N PRO A 29 -4.79 -12.31 -0.92
CA PRO A 29 -5.66 -13.17 -1.71
C PRO A 29 -5.58 -14.62 -1.20
N PRO A 30 -6.69 -15.38 -1.25
CA PRO A 30 -6.63 -16.82 -1.03
C PRO A 30 -5.68 -17.46 -2.05
N VAL A 31 -4.84 -18.38 -1.54
CA VAL A 31 -3.93 -19.17 -2.38
C VAL A 31 -4.69 -20.40 -2.87
N PHE A 32 -4.84 -20.53 -4.18
CA PHE A 32 -5.53 -21.67 -4.80
C PHE A 32 -4.58 -22.71 -5.41
N ASP A 33 -3.31 -22.35 -5.60
CA ASP A 33 -2.29 -23.21 -6.16
C ASP A 33 -1.18 -23.47 -5.13
N ALA A 34 -1.06 -24.74 -4.71
CA ALA A 34 -0.05 -25.17 -3.75
C ALA A 34 1.36 -25.34 -4.38
N GLN A 35 1.48 -25.25 -5.71
CA GLN A 35 2.75 -25.37 -6.43
C GLN A 35 3.51 -24.04 -6.57
N LEU A 36 2.98 -22.95 -6.00
CA LEU A 36 3.67 -21.66 -6.01
C LEU A 36 4.98 -21.75 -5.21
N SER A 37 6.11 -21.50 -5.89
CA SER A 37 7.45 -21.50 -5.29
C SER A 37 7.72 -20.27 -4.42
N LEU A 38 7.04 -19.16 -4.68
CA LEU A 38 7.21 -17.91 -3.96
C LEU A 38 6.34 -17.88 -2.69
N VAL A 39 6.99 -17.69 -1.54
CA VAL A 39 6.29 -17.59 -0.25
C VAL A 39 6.07 -16.12 0.10
N PRO A 40 4.85 -15.70 0.49
CA PRO A 40 4.62 -14.33 0.92
C PRO A 40 5.29 -14.10 2.28
N TYR A 41 6.07 -13.02 2.37
CA TYR A 41 6.70 -12.57 3.59
C TYR A 41 6.19 -11.18 3.95
N SER A 42 5.61 -11.04 5.14
CA SER A 42 5.04 -9.78 5.60
C SER A 42 5.87 -9.19 6.74
N LEU A 43 6.38 -7.97 6.54
CA LEU A 43 7.09 -7.22 7.55
C LEU A 43 6.17 -6.17 8.17
N GLN A 44 6.01 -6.21 9.49
CA GLN A 44 5.23 -5.19 10.19
C GLN A 44 6.07 -3.94 10.43
N LEU A 45 5.56 -2.77 10.01
CA LEU A 45 6.18 -1.48 10.25
C LEU A 45 5.64 -0.82 11.51
N SER A 46 6.54 -0.26 12.31
CA SER A 46 6.17 0.65 13.39
C SER A 46 5.53 1.93 12.83
N VAL A 47 4.75 2.63 13.65
CA VAL A 47 4.16 3.93 13.23
C VAL A 47 5.24 4.95 12.87
N ALA A 48 6.38 4.94 13.58
CA ALA A 48 7.51 5.81 13.28
C ALA A 48 8.07 5.52 11.88
N THR A 49 8.34 4.24 11.58
CA THR A 49 8.83 3.81 10.26
C THR A 49 7.82 4.11 9.14
N GLN A 50 6.52 3.99 9.40
CA GLN A 50 5.49 4.39 8.44
C GLN A 50 5.53 5.89 8.12
N ARG A 51 5.74 6.73 9.13
CA ARG A 51 5.90 8.18 8.94
C ARG A 51 7.18 8.51 8.17
N ASP A 52 8.29 7.86 8.52
CA ASP A 52 9.56 8.04 7.80
C ASP A 52 9.43 7.66 6.33
N LYS A 53 8.78 6.52 6.04
CA LYS A 53 8.44 6.10 4.68
C LYS A 53 7.56 7.14 3.97
N ALA A 54 6.55 7.66 4.65
CA ALA A 54 5.65 8.66 4.08
C ALA A 54 6.38 9.97 3.75
N MET A 55 7.27 10.43 4.63
CA MET A 55 8.11 11.60 4.39
C MET A 55 9.03 11.37 3.19
N ALA A 56 9.70 10.21 3.12
CA ALA A 56 10.57 9.87 1.99
C ALA A 56 9.82 9.83 0.66
N LEU A 57 8.64 9.21 0.62
CA LEU A 57 7.76 9.21 -0.56
C LEU A 57 7.23 10.62 -0.87
N GLY A 58 7.00 11.43 0.14
CA GLY A 58 6.64 12.84 0.01
C GLY A 58 7.72 13.63 -0.72
N MET A 59 8.99 13.31 -0.56
CA MET A 59 10.07 14.00 -1.27
C MET A 59 10.11 13.69 -2.78
N MET A 60 9.36 12.68 -3.25
CA MET A 60 9.28 12.34 -4.67
C MET A 60 8.28 13.26 -5.38
N HIS A 61 8.80 14.17 -6.22
CA HIS A 61 8.01 15.22 -6.88
C HIS A 61 6.93 14.66 -7.82
N ASP A 62 7.16 13.50 -8.44
CA ASP A 62 6.22 12.78 -9.30
C ASP A 62 4.98 12.28 -8.54
N LEU A 63 5.08 12.10 -7.22
CA LEU A 63 3.98 11.65 -6.37
C LEU A 63 3.10 12.79 -5.83
N GLN A 64 3.45 14.06 -6.10
CA GLN A 64 2.74 15.25 -5.63
C GLN A 64 1.94 16.04 -6.70
N PRO A 65 1.30 15.43 -7.73
CA PRO A 65 0.46 16.22 -8.62
C PRO A 65 -0.78 16.73 -7.87
N PRO A 66 -1.26 17.96 -8.19
CA PRO A 66 -2.46 18.49 -7.57
C PRO A 66 -3.67 17.61 -7.90
N MET A 67 -4.53 17.35 -6.91
CA MET A 67 -5.72 16.54 -7.15
C MET A 67 -6.70 17.25 -8.10
N PRO A 68 -7.20 16.57 -9.15
CA PRO A 68 -8.29 17.07 -9.98
C PRO A 68 -9.52 17.41 -9.13
N PHE A 69 -10.18 18.53 -9.45
CA PHE A 69 -11.35 19.02 -8.70
C PHE A 69 -12.44 17.94 -8.48
N LYS A 70 -12.75 17.15 -9.52
CA LYS A 70 -13.70 16.03 -9.43
C LYS A 70 -13.34 15.01 -8.34
N ARG A 71 -12.04 14.72 -8.15
CA ARG A 71 -11.57 13.80 -7.10
C ARG A 71 -11.73 14.42 -5.71
N ARG A 72 -11.47 15.73 -5.56
CA ARG A 72 -11.67 16.47 -4.31
C ARG A 72 -13.14 16.42 -3.87
N VAL A 73 -14.07 16.76 -4.76
CA VAL A 73 -15.53 16.69 -4.49
C VAL A 73 -15.95 15.28 -4.07
N ARG A 74 -15.52 14.26 -4.82
CA ARG A 74 -15.82 12.86 -4.48
C ARG A 74 -15.34 12.47 -3.08
N ARG A 75 -14.13 12.90 -2.69
CA ARG A 75 -13.59 12.62 -1.35
C ARG A 75 -14.39 13.30 -0.25
N THR A 76 -14.78 14.56 -0.45
CA THR A 76 -15.62 15.30 0.51
C THR A 76 -16.95 14.58 0.72
N LEU A 77 -17.62 14.17 -0.36
CA LEU A 77 -18.86 13.39 -0.28
C LEU A 77 -18.65 12.06 0.44
N GLN A 78 -17.58 11.31 0.12
CA GLN A 78 -17.28 10.04 0.79
C GLN A 78 -16.95 10.21 2.28
N ARG A 79 -16.31 11.34 2.66
CA ARG A 79 -16.03 11.65 4.06
C ARG A 79 -17.33 11.99 4.81
N MET A 80 -18.22 12.78 4.20
CA MET A 80 -19.47 13.21 4.82
C MET A 80 -20.51 12.09 4.89
N LEU A 81 -20.67 11.32 3.82
CA LEU A 81 -21.76 10.34 3.68
C LEU A 81 -21.36 8.92 4.11
N ALA A 82 -20.09 8.54 3.91
CA ALA A 82 -19.60 7.18 4.16
C ALA A 82 -18.56 7.10 5.29
N GLY A 83 -18.27 8.22 5.98
CA GLY A 83 -17.29 8.26 7.07
C GLY A 83 -15.85 7.90 6.65
N ARG A 84 -15.57 7.85 5.34
CA ARG A 84 -14.32 7.32 4.81
C ARG A 84 -13.15 8.23 5.18
N ARG A 85 -12.12 7.65 5.80
CA ARG A 85 -10.88 8.35 6.18
C ARG A 85 -9.83 8.21 5.08
N TRP A 86 -9.17 9.33 4.78
CA TRP A 86 -8.06 9.39 3.84
C TRP A 86 -6.74 9.62 4.61
N PRO A 87 -5.59 9.15 4.12
CA PRO A 87 -4.31 9.34 4.80
C PRO A 87 -3.97 10.83 4.93
N ALA A 88 -3.26 11.17 6.00
CA ALA A 88 -2.83 12.53 6.30
C ALA A 88 -1.61 12.98 5.45
N GLU A 89 -0.82 12.03 4.95
CA GLU A 89 0.50 12.31 4.35
C GLU A 89 0.44 12.70 2.88
N GLY A 90 -0.72 12.63 2.24
CA GLY A 90 -0.82 13.07 0.87
C GLY A 90 -2.21 12.99 0.25
N GLU A 91 -2.41 13.88 -0.71
CA GLU A 91 -3.60 13.89 -1.54
C GLU A 91 -3.61 12.72 -2.55
N ASN A 92 -2.46 12.13 -2.84
CA ASN A 92 -2.34 11.03 -3.78
C ASN A 92 -2.78 9.69 -3.16
N GLU A 93 -3.60 8.93 -3.89
CA GLU A 93 -3.99 7.57 -3.49
C GLU A 93 -2.79 6.62 -3.39
N PHE A 94 -1.67 6.97 -4.03
CA PHE A 94 -0.39 6.30 -3.84
C PHE A 94 0.00 6.18 -2.37
N PHE A 95 -0.10 7.24 -1.55
CA PHE A 95 0.26 7.18 -0.13
C PHE A 95 -0.59 6.18 0.65
N ARG A 96 -1.89 6.10 0.32
CA ARG A 96 -2.80 5.11 0.92
C ARG A 96 -2.35 3.67 0.60
N LYS A 97 -1.79 3.45 -0.58
CA LYS A 97 -1.34 2.12 -1.01
C LYS A 97 0.08 1.81 -0.59
N ALA A 98 0.97 2.79 -0.54
CA ALA A 98 2.40 2.61 -0.32
C ALA A 98 2.78 2.67 1.17
N VAL A 99 2.08 3.44 1.99
CA VAL A 99 2.35 3.56 3.43
C VAL A 99 1.34 2.70 4.18
N ARG A 100 1.77 1.53 4.64
CA ARG A 100 0.92 0.57 5.35
C ARG A 100 1.60 0.01 6.60
N ARG A 101 0.81 -0.62 7.47
CA ARG A 101 1.34 -1.37 8.61
C ARG A 101 2.13 -2.61 8.19
N HIS A 102 1.82 -3.21 7.05
CA HIS A 102 2.47 -4.43 6.59
C HIS A 102 3.06 -4.21 5.19
N GLU A 103 4.37 -4.40 5.07
CA GLU A 103 5.07 -4.49 3.78
C GLU A 103 5.06 -5.93 3.32
N LEU A 104 4.73 -6.16 2.05
CA LEU A 104 4.66 -7.49 1.48
C LEU A 104 5.82 -7.72 0.51
N PHE A 105 6.47 -8.86 0.68
CA PHE A 105 7.55 -9.34 -0.16
C PHE A 105 7.25 -10.76 -0.62
N TRP A 106 7.72 -11.10 -1.82
CA TRP A 106 7.86 -12.48 -2.28
C TRP A 106 9.26 -12.97 -1.92
N CYS A 107 9.33 -14.03 -1.14
CA CYS A 107 10.57 -14.68 -0.77
C CYS A 107 10.88 -15.81 -1.75
N SER A 108 12.05 -15.76 -2.38
CA SER A 108 12.64 -16.89 -3.11
C SER A 108 13.93 -17.31 -2.43
N ARG A 109 14.09 -18.62 -2.22
CA ARG A 109 15.30 -19.25 -1.69
C ARG A 109 16.10 -19.98 -2.77
N ASP A 110 15.61 -20.00 -4.01
CA ASP A 110 16.11 -20.87 -5.09
C ASP A 110 17.01 -20.13 -6.09
N ILE A 111 17.90 -19.25 -5.61
CA ILE A 111 18.84 -18.50 -6.48
C ILE A 111 20.28 -18.68 -6.02
#